data_AF-A0A7L3YFU8-F1
#
_entry.id   AF-A0A7L3YFU8-F1
#
_cell.length_a   1.000
_cell.length_b   1.000
_cell.length_c   1.000
_cell.angle_alpha   90.00
_cell.angle_beta   90.00
_cell.angle_gamma   90.00
#
_symmetry.space_group_name_H-M   'P 1'
#
loop_
_entity.id
_entity.type
_entity.pdbx_description
1 polymer ?
#
loop_
_entity_poly.entity_id
_entity_poly.type
_entity_poly.pdbx_seq_one_letter_code
_entity_poly.pdbx_strand_id
1 'polypeptide(L)' 'LTATDKDEGINREIYYSFSDSISAEVQDLFVIDRNSGEMRTAGELDFEDVQSYDLEIEARDKG' A
#
# COMPACT_ATOMS: atom_id res chain seq x y z
N LEU A 1 40.26 9.55 -10.41
CA LEU A 1 38.88 9.93 -10.77
C LEU A 1 37.97 8.85 -10.22
N THR A 2 37.13 9.18 -9.25
CA THR A 2 36.13 8.28 -8.69
C THR A 2 34.79 8.97 -8.91
N ALA A 3 33.98 8.42 -9.80
CA ALA A 3 32.59 8.82 -9.93
C ALA A 3 31.84 8.11 -8.81
N THR A 4 31.49 8.84 -7.75
CA THR A 4 30.50 8.40 -6.77
C THR A 4 29.16 8.81 -7.34
N ASP A 5 28.43 7.87 -7.93
CA ASP A 5 27.05 8.07 -8.36
C ASP A 5 26.23 8.45 -7.13
N LYS A 6 26.01 9.75 -6.95
CA LYS A 6 25.31 10.34 -5.82
C LYS A 6 23.87 10.65 -6.21
N ASP A 7 23.23 9.69 -6.87
CA ASP A 7 21.79 9.68 -7.13
C ASP A 7 21.06 8.62 -6.29
N GLU A 8 21.55 8.30 -5.09
CA GLU A 8 20.76 7.70 -3.99
C GLU A 8 19.72 8.70 -3.42
N GLY A 9 19.13 9.55 -4.26
CA GLY A 9 18.48 10.77 -3.78
C GLY A 9 17.40 11.37 -4.66
N ILE A 10 16.89 10.65 -5.67
CA ILE A 10 15.70 11.13 -6.39
C ILE A 10 14.47 10.57 -5.70
N ASN A 11 13.91 11.45 -4.88
CA ASN A 11 12.76 11.33 -4.00
C ASN A 11 11.46 10.98 -4.76
N ARG A 12 11.39 9.81 -5.39
CA ARG A 12 10.12 9.20 -5.80
C ARG A 12 9.48 8.57 -4.58
N GLU A 13 9.02 9.42 -3.66
CA GLU A 13 8.15 8.98 -2.58
C GLU A 13 6.80 8.62 -3.19
N ILE A 14 6.69 7.37 -3.63
CA ILE A 14 5.42 6.78 -4.02
C ILE A 14 4.68 6.44 -2.72
N TYR A 15 3.46 6.96 -2.59
CA TYR A 15 2.57 6.58 -1.49
C TYR A 15 1.52 5.61 -1.97
N TYR A 16 1.34 4.56 -1.19
CA TYR A 16 0.29 3.57 -1.39
C TYR A 16 -0.88 3.83 -0.44
N SER A 17 -2.10 3.78 -0.96
CA SER A 17 -3.33 3.89 -0.18
C SER A 17 -4.44 3.05 -0.80
N PHE A 18 -5.44 2.67 0.00
CA PHE A 18 -6.68 2.13 -0.56
C PHE A 18 -7.38 3.18 -1.42
N SER A 19 -8.02 2.72 -2.49
CA SER A 19 -8.92 3.52 -3.31
C SER A 19 -10.15 3.94 -2.50
N ASP A 20 -10.76 5.06 -2.87
CA ASP A 20 -12.02 5.54 -2.29
C ASP A 20 -13.19 4.55 -2.52
N SER A 21 -13.02 3.57 -3.42
CA SER A 21 -13.97 2.48 -3.67
C SER A 21 -14.04 1.44 -2.54
N ILE A 22 -13.03 1.39 -1.66
CA ILE A 22 -12.92 0.38 -0.59
C ILE A 22 -13.69 0.83 0.65
N SER A 23 -14.60 -0.01 1.15
CA SER A 23 -15.38 0.29 2.34
C SER A 23 -14.52 0.37 3.60
N ALA A 24 -14.98 1.17 4.59
CA ALA A 24 -14.27 1.34 5.85
C ALA A 24 -14.06 0.01 6.60
N GLU A 25 -15.04 -0.89 6.56
CA GLU A 25 -14.94 -2.22 7.20
C GLU A 25 -13.77 -3.04 6.62
N VAL A 26 -13.53 -2.94 5.31
CA VAL A 26 -12.39 -3.62 4.67
C VAL A 26 -11.07 -2.91 5.02
N GLN A 27 -11.07 -1.59 5.15
CA GLN A 27 -9.89 -0.83 5.59
C GLN A 27 -9.52 -1.10 7.07
N ASP A 28 -10.46 -1.57 7.89
CA ASP A 28 -10.18 -2.03 9.25
C ASP A 28 -9.57 -3.45 9.28
N LEU A 29 -9.87 -4.28 8.27
CA LEU A 29 -9.37 -5.65 8.15
C LEU A 29 -7.97 -5.72 7.52
N PHE A 30 -7.63 -4.76 6.65
CA PHE A 30 -6.35 -4.73 5.91
C PHE A 30 -5.63 -3.40 6.12
N VAL A 31 -4.32 -3.48 6.30
CA VAL A 31 -3.44 -2.31 6.39
C VAL A 31 -2.37 -2.37 5.32
N ILE A 32 -2.04 -1.21 4.75
CA ILE A 32 -0.96 -1.06 3.78
C ILE A 32 0.07 -0.07 4.30
N ASP A 33 1.34 -0.46 4.29
CA ASP A 33 2.43 0.46 4.59
C ASP A 33 2.59 1.44 3.43
N ARG A 34 2.31 2.71 3.71
CA ARG A 34 2.30 3.78 2.70
C ARG A 34 3.62 3.98 1.97
N ASN A 35 4.76 3.54 2.52
CA ASN A 35 6.09 3.83 1.96
C ASN A 35 6.66 2.63 1.18
N SER A 36 6.37 1.42 1.63
CA SER A 36 6.85 0.17 1.02
C SER A 36 5.80 -0.51 0.15
N GLY A 37 4.52 -0.19 0.33
CA GLY A 37 3.40 -0.87 -0.31
C GLY A 37 3.12 -2.26 0.28
N GLU A 38 3.73 -2.61 1.41
CA GLU A 38 3.53 -3.91 2.05
C GLU A 38 2.12 -3.99 2.66
N MET A 39 1.36 -5.01 2.28
CA MET A 39 0.02 -5.25 2.78
C MET A 39 0.03 -6.31 3.89
N ARG A 40 -0.72 -6.06 4.96
CA ARG A 40 -0.92 -6.98 6.08
C ARG A 40 -2.39 -7.02 6.49
N THR A 41 -2.80 -8.11 7.12
CA THR A 41 -4.10 -8.19 7.77
C THR A 41 -4.00 -7.55 9.16
N ALA A 42 -5.00 -6.75 9.53
CA ALA A 42 -5.15 -6.14 10.84
C ALA A 42 -6.29 -6.77 11.66
N GLY A 43 -7.24 -7.41 10.97
CA GLY A 43 -8.37 -8.12 11.59
C GLY A 43 -8.34 -9.63 11.34
N GLU A 44 -9.31 -10.32 11.94
CA GLU A 44 -9.59 -11.73 11.68
C GLU A 44 -10.34 -11.88 10.36
N LEU A 45 -9.89 -12.81 9.52
CA LEU A 45 -10.52 -13.13 8.25
C LEU A 45 -11.04 -14.57 8.34
N ASP A 46 -12.36 -14.73 8.31
CA ASP A 46 -13.00 -16.03 8.20
C ASP A 46 -13.50 -16.25 6.76
N PHE A 47 -13.09 -17.38 6.18
CA PHE A 47 -13.47 -17.77 4.82
C PHE A 47 -14.96 -18.15 4.71
N GLU A 48 -15.54 -18.67 5.79
CA GLU A 48 -16.96 -19.04 5.81
C GLU A 48 -17.86 -17.80 5.80
N ASP A 49 -17.38 -16.68 6.34
CA ASP A 49 -18.07 -15.40 6.33
C ASP A 49 -17.87 -14.66 4.99
N VAL A 50 -16.61 -14.52 4.55
CA VAL A 50 -16.26 -13.85 3.30
C VAL A 50 -15.19 -14.63 2.54
N GLN A 51 -15.58 -15.14 1.38
CA GLN A 51 -14.70 -15.99 0.55
C GLN A 51 -13.62 -15.20 -0.21
N SER A 52 -13.86 -13.92 -0.52
CA SER A 52 -12.94 -13.09 -1.29
C SER A 52 -13.13 -11.60 -1.03
N TYR A 53 -12.02 -10.86 -1.04
CA TYR A 53 -11.99 -9.40 -0.95
C TYR A 53 -11.32 -8.83 -2.21
N ASP A 54 -11.99 -7.90 -2.87
CA ASP A 54 -11.44 -7.13 -3.98
C ASP A 54 -10.87 -5.82 -3.43
N LEU A 55 -9.54 -5.69 -3.43
CA LEU A 55 -8.82 -4.54 -2.92
C LEU A 55 -8.21 -3.75 -4.08
N GLU A 56 -8.53 -2.46 -4.15
CA GLU A 56 -7.96 -1.52 -5.10
C GLU A 56 -6.99 -0.61 -4.36
N ILE A 57 -5.72 -0.65 -4.79
CA ILE A 57 -4.63 0.14 -4.21
C ILE A 57 -4.18 1.18 -5.22
N GLU A 58 -4.15 2.43 -4.78
CA GLU A 58 -3.59 3.53 -5.55
C GLU A 58 -2.14 3.79 -5.15
N ALA A 59 -1.28 4.01 -6.13
CA ALA A 59 0.09 4.45 -5.95
C ALA A 59 0.23 5.88 -6.49
N ARG A 60 0.61 6.84 -5.65
CA ARG A 60 0.78 8.25 -6.03
C ARG A 60 2.24 8.67 -5.87
N ASP A 61 2.89 9.00 -6.99
CA ASP A 61 4.23 9.62 -7.01
C ASP A 61 4.09 11.12 -6.69
N LYS A 62 4.97 11.67 -5.84
CA LYS A 62 5.07 13.11 -5.53
C LYS A 62 5.74 13.93 -6.66
N GLY A 63 5.56 13.52 -7.91
CA GLY A 63 6.20 14.09 -9.11
C GLY A 63 5.44 15.25 -9.72
#